data_AF-A0AAF0T9Q5-F1
#
_entry.id   AF-A0AAF0T9Q5-F1
#
_cell.length_a   1.000
_cell.length_b   1.000
_cell.length_c   1.000
_cell.angle_alpha   90.00
_cell.angle_beta   90.00
_cell.angle_gamma   90.00
#
_symmetry.space_group_name_H-M   'P 1'
#
loop_
_entity.id
_entity.type
_entity.pdbx_description
1 polymer ?
#
loop_
_entity_poly.entity_id
_entity_poly.type
_entity_poly.pdbx_seq_one_letter_code
_entity_poly.pdbx_strand_id
1 'polypeptide(L)'
;MLKKCMGDPSLIIPTEDIGIKDNLSYEEIPVQILDRQVRKLRTKEVASVKVLRRNQFVKEATWETEEDIKMRYPHLFEFGEVPN
;
A
#
# COMPACT_ATOMS: atom_id res chain seq x y z
N MET A 1 9.75 6.60 -46.47
CA MET A 1 10.73 7.43 -45.73
C MET A 1 10.30 7.49 -44.26
N LEU A 2 11.03 6.85 -43.34
CA LEU A 2 10.73 6.89 -41.91
C LEU A 2 11.30 8.17 -41.29
N LYS A 3 10.45 8.95 -40.62
CA LYS A 3 10.88 10.08 -39.78
C LYS A 3 11.39 9.52 -38.45
N LYS A 4 12.63 9.83 -38.09
CA LYS A 4 13.18 9.57 -36.75
C LYS A 4 12.42 10.44 -35.74
N CYS A 5 11.56 9.83 -34.94
CA CYS A 5 11.04 10.48 -33.74
C CYS A 5 12.14 10.44 -32.67
N MET A 6 12.76 11.58 -32.39
CA MET A 6 13.57 11.73 -31.19
C MET A 6 12.58 11.91 -30.03
N GLY A 7 12.50 10.92 -29.14
CA GLY A 7 11.64 11.00 -27.96
C GLY A 7 12.04 12.23 -27.13
N ASP A 8 11.04 13.02 -26.74
CA ASP A 8 11.24 14.22 -25.96
C ASP A 8 11.79 13.85 -24.56
N PRO A 9 12.99 14.31 -24.16
CA PRO A 9 13.57 14.01 -22.85
C PRO A 9 12.75 14.61 -21.69
N SER A 10 11.77 15.48 -21.96
CA SER A 10 10.83 15.98 -20.95
C SER A 10 9.75 14.96 -20.55
N LEU A 11 9.62 13.82 -21.26
CA LEU A 11 8.80 12.67 -20.85
C LEU A 11 9.46 11.83 -19.74
N ILE A 12 10.63 12.23 -19.26
CA ILE A 12 11.23 11.62 -18.08
C ILE A 12 10.45 12.13 -16.86
N ILE A 13 9.43 11.37 -16.47
CA ILE A 13 8.84 11.49 -15.14
C ILE A 13 9.98 11.27 -14.14
N PRO A 14 10.25 12.19 -13.20
CA PRO A 14 11.25 11.96 -12.17
C PRO A 14 10.80 10.74 -11.37
N THR A 15 11.43 9.60 -11.61
CA THR A 15 11.33 8.46 -10.71
C THR A 15 12.00 8.91 -9.43
N GLU A 16 11.19 9.30 -8.44
CA GLU A 16 11.62 9.44 -7.05
C GLU A 16 12.48 8.22 -6.72
N ASP A 17 13.68 8.50 -6.24
CA ASP A 17 14.78 7.58 -5.98
C ASP A 17 14.37 6.57 -4.90
N ILE A 18 13.56 5.58 -5.32
CA ILE A 18 13.09 4.50 -4.46
C ILE A 18 14.02 3.35 -4.76
N GLY A 19 14.96 3.10 -3.84
CA GLY A 19 15.95 2.05 -3.93
C GLY A 19 15.33 0.74 -4.40
N ILE A 20 15.56 0.43 -5.67
CA ILE A 20 15.24 -0.86 -6.25
C ILE A 20 16.22 -1.82 -5.58
N LYS A 21 15.76 -2.60 -4.59
CA LYS A 21 16.52 -3.77 -4.15
C LYS A 21 16.75 -4.62 -5.40
N ASP A 22 17.98 -5.07 -5.61
CA ASP A 22 18.44 -5.85 -6.77
C ASP A 22 17.70 -7.19 -6.99
N ASN A 23 16.61 -7.46 -6.28
CA ASN A 23 15.84 -8.69 -6.31
C ASN A 23 14.59 -8.65 -7.19
N LEU A 24 14.38 -7.61 -8.03
CA LEU A 24 13.17 -7.42 -8.88
C LEU A 24 11.82 -7.63 -8.16
N SER A 25 11.84 -7.69 -6.82
CA SER A 25 10.71 -8.01 -5.97
C SER A 25 10.36 -6.74 -5.24
N TYR A 26 9.36 -6.04 -5.74
CA TYR A 26 8.86 -4.82 -5.13
C TYR A 26 8.35 -5.12 -3.71
N GLU A 27 8.95 -4.48 -2.71
CA GLU A 27 8.42 -4.53 -1.34
C GLU A 27 7.20 -3.60 -1.28
N GLU A 28 6.00 -4.19 -1.30
CA GLU A 28 4.76 -3.46 -1.05
C GLU A 28 4.72 -3.02 0.41
N ILE A 29 4.97 -1.73 0.65
CA ILE A 29 4.95 -1.17 2.00
C ILE A 29 3.51 -0.76 2.34
N PRO A 30 2.93 -1.28 3.44
CA PRO A 30 1.65 -0.79 3.92
C PRO A 30 1.83 0.62 4.49
N VAL A 31 1.04 1.57 3.98
CA VAL A 31 1.19 2.99 4.29
C VAL A 31 0.20 3.42 5.36
N GLN A 32 -1.05 2.98 5.27
CA GLN A 32 -2.10 3.40 6.19
C GLN A 32 -3.28 2.44 6.17
N ILE A 33 -4.03 2.40 7.27
CA ILE A 33 -5.34 1.76 7.34
C ILE A 33 -6.38 2.79 6.88
N LEU A 34 -7.12 2.46 5.83
CA LEU A 34 -8.16 3.30 5.25
C LEU A 34 -9.52 3.10 5.90
N ASP A 35 -9.81 1.88 6.32
CA ASP A 35 -11.11 1.49 6.83
C ASP A 35 -10.99 0.23 7.71
N ARG A 36 -11.99 0.00 8.56
CA ARG A 36 -12.11 -1.16 9.42
C ARG A 36 -13.52 -1.71 9.36
N GLN A 37 -13.63 -2.98 8.99
CA GLN A 37 -14.89 -3.71 8.95
C GLN A 37 -14.85 -4.88 9.94
N VAL A 38 -15.87 -4.98 10.80
CA VAL A 38 -16.10 -6.15 11.65
C VAL A 38 -17.34 -6.88 11.16
N ARG A 39 -17.17 -8.15 10.79
CA ARG A 39 -18.28 -9.03 10.40
C ARG A 39 -18.63 -9.95 11.55
N LYS A 40 -19.85 -9.83 12.06
CA LYS A 40 -20.39 -10.76 13.06
C LYS A 40 -20.94 -11.99 12.36
N LEU A 41 -20.34 -13.13 12.64
CA LEU A 41 -20.86 -14.45 12.27
C LEU A 41 -21.63 -15.03 13.46
N ARG A 42 -22.36 -16.13 13.21
CA ARG A 42 -23.18 -16.79 14.25
C ARG A 42 -22.39 -17.19 15.51
N THR A 43 -21.10 -17.47 15.37
CA THR A 43 -20.24 -17.99 16.45
C THR A 43 -19.05 -17.11 16.80
N LYS A 44 -18.69 -16.14 15.96
CA LYS A 44 -17.50 -15.30 16.14
C LYS A 44 -17.61 -13.97 15.41
N GLU A 45 -16.83 -13.01 15.85
CA GLU A 45 -16.61 -11.76 15.12
C GLU A 45 -15.27 -11.85 14.36
N VAL A 46 -15.25 -11.38 13.11
CA VAL A 46 -14.04 -11.35 12.28
C VAL A 46 -13.79 -9.90 11.86
N ALA A 47 -12.64 -9.37 12.24
CA ALA A 47 -12.24 -8.02 11.91
C ALA A 47 -11.26 -8.00 10.74
N SER A 48 -11.52 -7.11 9.78
CA SER A 48 -10.68 -6.88 8.61
C SER A 48 -10.44 -5.38 8.46
N VAL A 49 -9.22 -5.03 8.08
CA VAL A 49 -8.81 -3.64 7.81
C VAL A 49 -8.50 -3.50 6.34
N LYS A 50 -8.88 -2.35 5.78
CA LYS A 50 -8.50 -1.97 4.43
C LYS A 50 -7.16 -1.27 4.50
N VAL A 51 -6.10 -1.90 4.00
CA VAL A 51 -4.74 -1.36 4.06
C VAL A 51 -4.39 -0.77 2.71
N LEU A 52 -3.99 0.51 2.69
CA LEU A 52 -3.38 1.12 1.52
C LEU A 52 -1.93 0.67 1.44
N ARG A 53 -1.57 0.04 0.34
CA ARG A 53 -0.21 -0.36 0.00
C ARG A 53 0.30 0.58 -1.09
N ARG A 54 1.50 1.12 -0.89
CA ARG A 54 2.19 1.88 -1.92
C ARG A 54 3.20 0.96 -2.57
N ASN A 55 2.96 0.65 -3.83
CA ASN A 55 4.01 0.21 -4.73
C ASN A 55 4.55 1.43 -5.52
N GLN A 56 5.66 1.28 -6.22
CA GLN A 56 6.35 2.36 -6.92
C GLN A 56 5.48 3.05 -8.00
N PHE A 57 4.49 2.34 -8.54
CA PHE A 57 3.66 2.83 -9.65
C PHE A 57 2.16 2.91 -9.33
N VAL A 58 1.69 2.22 -8.29
CA VAL A 58 0.26 2.07 -7.99
C VAL A 58 0.04 2.11 -6.48
N LYS A 59 -1.00 2.85 -6.07
CA LYS A 59 -1.56 2.75 -4.72
C LYS A 59 -2.75 1.79 -4.78
N GLU A 60 -2.62 0.67 -4.09
CA GLU A 60 -3.66 -0.35 -4.04
C GLU A 60 -4.20 -0.49 -2.63
N ALA A 61 -5.47 -0.86 -2.51
CA ALA A 61 -6.10 -1.07 -1.21
C ALA A 61 -6.61 -2.50 -1.10
N THR A 62 -6.00 -3.26 -0.19
CA THR A 62 -6.33 -4.67 0.07
C THR A 62 -7.09 -4.79 1.39
N TRP A 63 -7.96 -5.79 1.50
CA TRP A 63 -8.59 -6.16 2.77
C TRP A 63 -7.78 -7.27 3.42
N GLU A 64 -7.30 -7.03 4.63
CA GLU A 64 -6.48 -7.98 5.38
C GLU A 64 -7.01 -8.14 6.80
N THR A 65 -6.68 -9.27 7.45
CA THR A 65 -7.10 -9.51 8.82
C THR A 65 -6.48 -8.47 9.75
N GLU A 66 -7.28 -7.89 10.64
CA GLU A 66 -6.78 -6.89 11.59
C GLU A 66 -5.64 -7.45 12.46
N GLU A 67 -5.76 -8.72 12.89
CA GLU A 67 -4.76 -9.42 13.69
C GLU A 67 -3.39 -9.53 12.99
N ASP A 68 -3.39 -9.88 11.70
CA ASP A 68 -2.17 -10.04 10.91
C ASP A 68 -1.46 -8.69 10.72
N ILE A 69 -2.20 -7.64 10.38
CA ILE A 69 -1.64 -6.29 10.23
C ILE A 69 -1.14 -5.78 11.57
N LYS A 70 -1.85 -6.04 12.67
CA LYS A 70 -1.43 -5.60 14.00
C LYS A 70 -0.16 -6.30 14.47
N MET A 71 0.00 -7.57 14.12
CA MET A 71 1.21 -8.33 14.43
C MET A 71 2.42 -7.89 13.59
N ARG A 72 2.24 -7.65 12.29
CA ARG A 72 3.34 -7.32 11.36
C ARG A 72 3.68 -5.83 11.33
N TYR A 73 2.68 -4.97 11.48
CA TYR A 73 2.75 -3.53 11.33
C TYR A 73 1.97 -2.82 12.46
N PRO A 74 2.33 -3.04 13.73
CA PRO A 74 1.61 -2.45 14.88
C PRO A 74 1.56 -0.93 14.82
N HIS A 75 2.61 -0.28 14.29
CA HIS A 75 2.70 1.17 14.12
C HIS A 75 1.57 1.77 13.28
N LEU A 76 0.92 1.00 12.39
CA LEU A 76 -0.22 1.50 11.61
C LEU A 76 -1.47 1.75 12.45
N PHE A 77 -1.55 1.16 13.64
CA PHE A 77 -2.66 1.34 14.58
C PHE A 77 -2.38 2.42 15.63
N GLU A 78 -1.13 2.86 15.79
CA GLU A 78 -0.74 3.84 16.80
C GLU A 78 -1.18 5.27 16.44
N PHE A 79 -1.39 5.57 15.16
CA PHE A 79 -1.80 6.90 14.67
C PHE A 79 -3.33 7.12 14.64
N GLY A 80 -4.13 6.19 15.16
CA GLY A 80 -5.60 6.20 15.09
C GLY A 80 -6.34 6.53 16.38
N GLU A 81 -5.64 6.72 17.51
CA GLU A 81 -6.27 7.24 18.73
C GLU A 81 -6.45 8.76 18.60
N VAL A 82 -7.55 9.18 17.97
CA VAL A 82 -8.08 10.52 18.18
C VAL A 82 -8.56 10.57 19.65
N PRO A 83 -7.99 11.43 20.51
CA PRO A 83 -8.50 11.56 21.87
C PRO A 83 -9.90 12.16 21.84
N ASN A 84 -10.78 11.60 22.68
CA ASN A 84 -12.18 12.03 22.92
C ASN A 84 -12.31 13.53 23.16
#